data_AF-A0A1Q7QDD2-F1
#
_entry.id   AF-A0A1Q7QDD2-F1
#
_cell.length_a   1.000
_cell.length_b   1.000
_cell.length_c   1.000
_cell.angle_alpha   90.00
_cell.angle_beta   90.00
_cell.angle_gamma   90.00
#
_symmetry.space_group_name_H-M   'P 1'
#
loop_
_entity.id
_entity.type
_entity.pdbx_description
1 polymer ?
#
loop_
_entity_poly.entity_id
_entity_poly.type
_entity_poly.pdbx_seq_one_letter_code
_entity_poly.pdbx_strand_id
1 'polypeptide(L)' 'MDTSAIYFHFYEAGRRSAADPLAWLETEVGLADVAARLRRLNPYVTSLAGMRAQLLTACDAVMGGSVQ' A
#
# COMPACT_ATOMS: atom_id res chain seq x y z
N MET A 1 6.19 0.56 11.08
CA MET A 1 4.74 0.49 11.38
C MET A 1 4.38 -0.82 12.06
N ASP A 2 3.29 -0.84 12.82
CA ASP A 2 2.69 -2.06 13.35
C ASP A 2 1.80 -2.73 12.29
N THR A 3 1.65 -4.05 12.36
CA THR A 3 0.85 -4.83 11.41
C THR A 3 -0.64 -4.48 11.47
N SER A 4 -1.12 -4.00 12.63
CA SER A 4 -2.51 -3.55 12.83
C SER A 4 -2.87 -2.31 12.00
N ALA A 5 -1.91 -1.41 11.72
CA ALA A 5 -2.16 -0.24 10.89
C ALA A 5 -2.49 -0.64 9.44
N ILE A 6 -1.85 -1.69 8.93
CA ILE A 6 -2.13 -2.23 7.59
C ILE A 6 -3.52 -2.86 7.55
N TYR A 7 -3.88 -3.63 8.59
CA TYR A 7 -5.22 -4.18 8.71
C TYR A 7 -6.28 -3.06 8.67
N PHE A 8 -6.11 -2.02 9.50
CA PHE A 8 -7.04 -0.90 9.55
C PHE A 8 -7.18 -0.22 8.19
N HIS A 9 -6.10 0.17 7.54
CA HIS A 9 -6.19 0.96 6.31
C HIS A 9 -6.64 0.16 5.08
N PHE A 10 -6.26 -1.11 4.98
CA PHE A 10 -6.55 -1.92 3.79
C PHE A 10 -7.77 -2.83 3.91
N TYR A 11 -8.24 -3.13 5.12
CA TYR A 11 -9.41 -4.01 5.34
C TYR A 11 -10.60 -3.26 5.95
N GLU A 12 -10.39 -2.34 6.89
CA GLU A 12 -11.48 -1.60 7.56
C GLU A 12 -11.78 -0.26 6.87
N ALA A 13 -10.75 0.55 6.61
CA ALA A 13 -10.88 1.90 6.06
C ALA A 13 -11.15 1.92 4.56
N GLY A 14 -10.71 0.91 3.81
CA GLY A 14 -11.03 0.76 2.37
C GLY A 14 -12.54 0.68 2.09
N ARG A 15 -13.38 0.42 3.11
CA ARG A 15 -14.85 0.47 3.03
C ARG A 15 -15.42 1.90 3.09
N ARG A 16 -14.59 2.90 3.43
CA ARG A 16 -14.92 4.33 3.48
C ARG A 16 -14.07 5.06 2.45
N SER A 17 -14.68 5.41 1.32
CA SER A 17 -14.03 6.11 0.18
C SER A 17 -13.14 7.30 0.59
N ALA A 18 -13.51 8.07 1.61
CA ALA A 18 -12.73 9.21 2.10
C ALA A 18 -11.41 8.85 2.83
N ALA A 19 -11.16 7.58 3.14
CA ALA A 19 -9.98 7.11 3.86
C ALA A 19 -9.13 6.11 3.04
N ASP A 20 -9.33 6.07 1.71
CA ASP A 20 -8.56 5.19 0.81
C ASP A 20 -7.08 5.64 0.76
N PRO A 21 -6.15 4.86 1.33
CA PRO A 21 -4.73 5.19 1.30
C PRO A 21 -4.16 5.20 -0.12
N LEU A 22 -4.80 4.48 -1.07
CA LEU A 22 -4.36 4.44 -2.47
C LEU A 22 -4.75 5.70 -3.22
N ALA A 23 -5.91 6.30 -2.90
CA ALA A 23 -6.29 7.61 -3.40
C ALA A 23 -5.34 8.70 -2.88
N TRP A 24 -4.99 8.66 -1.59
CA TRP A 24 -4.00 9.59 -1.01
C TRP A 24 -2.62 9.49 -1.68
N LEU A 25 -2.16 8.26 -1.97
CA LEU A 25 -0.92 8.04 -2.71
C LEU A 25 -0.94 8.67 -4.11
N GLU A 26 -2.10 8.66 -4.78
CA GLU A 26 -2.27 9.26 -6.10
C GLU A 26 -2.35 10.79 -6.05
N THR A 27 -3.16 11.35 -5.15
CA THR A 27 -3.53 12.77 -5.19
C THR A 27 -2.59 13.66 -4.40
N GLU A 28 -2.13 13.21 -3.22
CA GLU A 28 -1.35 14.03 -2.30
C GLU A 28 0.16 13.75 -2.38
N VAL A 29 0.55 12.50 -2.64
CA VAL A 29 1.97 12.09 -2.68
C VAL A 29 2.53 12.06 -4.10
N GLY A 30 1.67 11.92 -5.11
CA GLY A 30 2.08 11.85 -6.52
C GLY A 30 2.69 10.50 -6.94
N LEU A 31 2.42 9.43 -6.20
CA LEU A 31 2.95 8.07 -6.46
C LEU A 31 1.88 7.17 -7.11
N ALA A 32 1.32 7.62 -8.24
CA ALA A 32 0.24 6.92 -8.93
C ALA A 32 0.62 5.49 -9.37
N ASP A 33 1.87 5.25 -9.78
CA ASP A 33 2.34 3.91 -10.18
C ASP A 33 2.39 2.93 -9.01
N VAL A 34 2.74 3.42 -7.81
CA VAL A 34 2.69 2.61 -6.57
C VAL A 34 1.25 2.25 -6.26
N ALA A 35 0.35 3.23 -6.27
CA ALA A 35 -1.07 3.00 -6.00
C ALA A 35 -1.70 1.99 -6.98
N ALA A 36 -1.42 2.12 -8.28
CA ALA A 36 -1.88 1.20 -9.30
C ALA A 36 -1.35 -0.23 -9.09
N ARG A 37 -0.09 -0.38 -8.65
CA ARG A 37 0.49 -1.69 -8.31
C ARG A 37 -0.17 -2.31 -7.08
N LEU A 38 -0.45 -1.50 -6.06
CA LEU A 38 -1.09 -1.93 -4.83
C LEU A 38 -2.56 -2.29 -5.02
N ARG A 39 -3.30 -1.59 -5.90
CA ARG A 39 -4.69 -1.95 -6.27
C ARG A 39 -4.82 -3.35 -6.87
N ARG A 40 -3.76 -3.85 -7.51
CA ARG A 40 -3.72 -5.21 -8.06
C ARG A 40 -3.43 -6.28 -7.00
N LEU A 41 -2.99 -5.88 -5.80
CA LEU A 41 -2.82 -6.80 -4.69
C LEU A 41 -4.20 -7.10 -4.11
N ASN A 42 -4.56 -8.38 -4.08
CA ASN A 42 -5.75 -8.80 -3.38
C ASN A 42 -5.39 -9.00 -1.89
N PRO A 43 -5.91 -8.18 -0.96
CA PRO A 43 -5.59 -8.30 0.46
C PRO A 43 -6.06 -9.65 1.05
N TYR A 44 -7.04 -10.31 0.45
CA TYR A 44 -7.57 -11.57 0.98
C TYR A 44 -6.74 -12.81 0.60
N VAL A 45 -5.72 -12.68 -0.24
CA VAL A 45 -4.85 -13.80 -0.67
C VAL A 45 -3.46 -13.76 -0.05
N THR A 46 -3.16 -12.80 0.82
CA THR A 46 -1.87 -12.69 1.50
C THR A 46 -2.06 -12.48 3.00
N SER A 47 -1.09 -12.94 3.81
CA SER A 47 -1.02 -12.55 5.22
C SER A 47 -0.73 -11.05 5.34
N LEU A 48 -1.08 -10.44 6.48
CA LEU A 48 -0.76 -9.02 6.75
C LEU A 48 0.75 -8.73 6.64
N ALA A 49 1.59 -9.68 7.08
CA ALA A 49 3.04 -9.58 6.93
C ALA A 49 3.46 -9.63 5.45
N GLY A 50 2.84 -10.49 4.64
CA GLY A 50 3.07 -10.54 3.19
C GLY A 50 2.62 -9.27 2.49
N MET A 51 1.48 -8.69 2.90
CA MET A 51 1.00 -7.41 2.38
C MET A 51 1.98 -6.28 2.69
N ARG A 52 2.50 -6.23 3.92
CA ARG A 52 3.56 -5.28 4.31
C ARG A 52 4.79 -5.41 3.42
N ALA A 53 5.28 -6.62 3.21
CA ALA A 53 6.46 -6.86 2.41
C ALA A 53 6.27 -6.33 0.97
N GLN A 54 5.11 -6.60 0.37
CA GLN A 54 4.78 -6.12 -0.98
C GLN A 54 4.64 -4.59 -1.05
N LEU A 55 4.05 -3.96 -0.01
CA LEU A 55 3.98 -2.51 0.11
C LEU A 55 5.38 -1.88 0.12
N LEU A 56 6.27 -2.40 0.96
CA LEU A 56 7.65 -1.92 1.04
C LEU A 56 8.39 -2.10 -0.29
N THR A 57 8.30 -3.29 -0.91
CA THR A 57 8.92 -3.54 -2.22
C THR A 57 8.41 -2.59 -3.31
N ALA A 58 7.11 -2.28 -3.33
CA ALA A 58 6.55 -1.33 -4.30
C ALA A 58 7.05 0.09 -4.08
N CYS A 59 7.15 0.50 -2.81
CA CYS A 59 7.72 1.78 -2.39
C CYS A 59 9.22 1.90 -2.74
N ASP A 60 10.02 0.88 -2.42
CA ASP A 60 11.46 0.85 -2.70
C ASP A 60 11.74 0.92 -4.21
N ALA A 61 10.97 0.20 -5.01
CA ALA A 61 11.10 0.21 -6.48
C ALA A 61 10.91 1.61 -7.10
N VAL A 62 10.13 2.49 -6.45
CA VAL A 62 9.83 3.84 -6.93
C VAL A 62 10.71 4.91 -6.29
N MET A 63 11.06 4.76 -5.01
CA MET A 63 11.88 5.74 -4.28
C MET A 63 13.38 5.58 -4.52
N GLY A 64 13.84 4.44 -5.02
CA GLY A 64 15.21 4.29 -5.50
C GLY A 64 15.69 2.85 -5.47
N GLY A 65 16.16 2.39 -6.63
CA GLY A 65 17.29 1.46 -6.63
C GLY A 65 18.44 2.11 -5.86
N SER A 66 18.62 1.68 -4.61
CA SER A 66 19.79 1.97 -3.77
C SER A 66 19.85 0.90 -2.69
N VAL A 67 20.08 -0.34 -3.13
CA VAL A 67 20.91 -1.27 -2.37
C VAL A 67 22.23 -1.32 -3.11
N GLN A 68 23.22 -0.60 -2.57
CA GLN A 68 24.61 -1.06 -2.62
C GLN A 68 24.79 -2.01 -1.43
#